data_AF-A0ABD5ZAS8-F1
#
_entry.id   AF-A0ABD5ZAS8-F1
#
_cell.length_a   1.000
_cell.length_b   1.000
_cell.length_c   1.000
_cell.angle_alpha   90.00
_cell.angle_beta   90.00
_cell.angle_gamma   90.00
#
_symmetry.space_group_name_H-M   'P 1'
#
loop_
_entity.id
_entity.type
_entity.pdbx_description
1 polymer ?
#
loop_
_entity_poly.entity_id
_entity_poly.type
_entity_poly.pdbx_seq_one_letter_code
_entity_poly.pdbx_strand_id
1 'polypeptide(L)'
;MKLHTIVGVALAVLVATAGVAAATPGANAQDSNSDDAAKQGPPSELPDPVPEFVSSIHDAVSDFLDGALDGSLGDAVNDVTGSSQSPPTSADR
;
A
#
# COMPACT_ATOMS: atom_id res chain seq x y z
N MET A 1 6.66 9.71 -43.61
CA MET A 1 7.26 8.89 -42.55
C MET A 1 6.12 8.19 -41.80
N LYS A 2 6.11 6.85 -41.85
CA LYS A 2 5.09 5.97 -41.27
C LYS A 2 5.32 5.82 -39.77
N LEU A 3 4.80 6.76 -38.98
CA LEU A 3 4.91 6.72 -37.51
C LEU A 3 3.65 6.20 -36.81
N HIS A 4 2.60 5.86 -37.57
CA HIS A 4 1.30 5.45 -37.03
C HIS A 4 1.09 3.93 -37.02
N THR A 5 2.06 3.15 -37.53
CA THR A 5 1.94 1.68 -37.68
C THR A 5 2.58 0.90 -36.53
N ILE A 6 3.30 1.58 -35.62
CA ILE A 6 4.06 0.90 -34.55
C ILE A 6 3.29 0.81 -33.22
N VAL A 7 2.28 1.66 -32.99
CA VAL A 7 1.52 1.65 -31.72
C VAL A 7 0.43 0.56 -31.67
N GLY A 8 -0.04 0.07 -32.83
CA GLY A 8 -1.17 -0.88 -32.88
C GLY A 8 -0.83 -2.36 -32.67
N VAL A 9 0.45 -2.76 -32.67
CA VAL A 9 0.84 -4.20 -32.71
C VAL A 9 1.31 -4.74 -31.36
N ALA A 10 1.58 -3.87 -30.36
CA ALA A 10 2.03 -4.33 -29.04
C ALA A 10 0.89 -4.80 -28.10
N LEU A 11 -0.39 -4.53 -28.41
CA LEU A 11 -1.52 -4.84 -27.54
C LEU A 11 -2.11 -6.25 -27.72
N ALA A 12 -1.55 -7.09 -28.60
CA ALA A 12 -2.16 -8.37 -28.98
C ALA A 12 -1.49 -9.64 -28.40
N VAL A 13 -0.44 -9.53 -27.59
CA VAL A 13 0.31 -10.72 -27.08
C VAL A 13 0.43 -10.73 -25.56
N LEU A 14 -0.67 -10.50 -24.82
CA LEU A 14 -0.68 -10.69 -23.36
C LEU A 14 -1.74 -11.67 -22.85
N VAL A 15 -2.47 -12.35 -23.74
CA VAL A 15 -3.46 -13.36 -23.31
C VAL A 15 -2.86 -14.76 -23.41
N ALA A 16 -2.01 -15.10 -22.44
CA ALA A 16 -1.50 -16.45 -22.24
C ALA A 16 -1.74 -16.91 -20.80
N THR A 17 -2.90 -17.52 -20.59
CA THR A 17 -3.09 -18.73 -19.77
C THR A 17 -2.51 -18.72 -18.35
N ALA A 18 -3.28 -18.22 -17.38
CA ALA A 18 -3.10 -18.61 -15.98
C ALA A 18 -3.93 -19.87 -15.69
N GLY A 19 -3.27 -21.00 -15.47
CA GLY A 19 -3.90 -22.26 -15.08
C GLY A 19 -4.41 -22.21 -13.64
N VAL A 20 -5.59 -22.79 -13.38
CA VAL A 20 -6.12 -22.93 -12.02
C VAL A 20 -5.54 -24.18 -11.37
N ALA A 21 -4.64 -24.00 -10.40
CA ALA A 21 -4.27 -25.09 -9.50
C ALA A 21 -5.37 -25.21 -8.43
N ALA A 22 -6.21 -26.24 -8.54
CA ALA A 22 -7.13 -26.61 -7.47
C ALA A 22 -6.31 -27.18 -6.31
N ALA A 23 -6.11 -26.39 -5.25
CA ALA A 23 -5.51 -26.88 -4.02
C ALA A 23 -6.49 -27.84 -3.34
N THR A 24 -6.26 -29.15 -3.46
CA THR A 24 -6.90 -30.15 -2.61
C THR A 24 -6.52 -29.87 -1.16
N PRO A 25 -7.48 -29.64 -0.24
CA PRO A 25 -7.16 -29.53 1.18
C PRO A 25 -6.48 -30.82 1.63
N GLY A 26 -5.25 -30.70 2.12
CA GLY A 26 -4.51 -31.82 2.66
C GLY A 26 -5.27 -32.41 3.84
N ALA A 27 -5.71 -33.66 3.69
CA ALA A 27 -6.21 -34.47 4.79
C ALA A 27 -5.04 -34.86 5.70
N ASN A 28 -4.52 -33.89 6.45
CA ASN A 28 -3.64 -34.15 7.59
C ASN A 28 -4.50 -33.99 8.84
N ALA A 29 -5.18 -35.08 9.21
CA ALA A 29 -5.66 -35.27 10.56
C ALA A 29 -4.43 -35.46 11.46
N GLN A 30 -3.78 -34.35 11.78
CA GLN A 30 -2.67 -34.30 12.73
C GLN A 30 -3.18 -33.49 13.92
N ASP A 31 -3.26 -34.15 15.08
CA ASP A 31 -3.60 -33.61 16.40
C ASP A 31 -3.37 -32.10 16.50
N SER A 32 -4.44 -31.35 16.27
CA SER A 32 -4.43 -29.92 16.50
C SER A 32 -4.92 -29.73 17.92
N ASN A 33 -3.98 -29.67 18.86
CA ASN A 33 -4.23 -29.02 20.15
C ASN A 33 -5.01 -27.74 19.85
N SER A 34 -6.28 -27.71 20.24
CA SER A 34 -7.21 -26.64 19.84
C SER A 34 -6.73 -25.26 20.34
N ASP A 35 -5.79 -25.24 21.29
CA ASP A 35 -5.08 -24.07 21.79
C ASP A 35 -4.10 -23.41 20.80
N ASP A 36 -3.62 -24.09 19.75
CA ASP A 36 -2.71 -23.49 18.75
C ASP A 36 -3.45 -22.93 17.53
N ALA A 37 -4.62 -23.45 17.20
CA ALA A 37 -5.47 -22.86 16.15
C ALA A 37 -5.91 -21.42 16.53
N ALA A 38 -6.08 -21.14 17.83
CA ALA A 38 -6.39 -19.81 18.35
C ALA A 38 -5.23 -18.80 18.26
N LYS A 39 -3.98 -19.27 18.04
CA LYS A 39 -2.79 -18.41 17.91
C LYS A 39 -2.38 -18.14 16.45
N GLN A 40 -3.11 -18.70 15.47
CA GLN A 40 -2.81 -18.56 14.04
C GLN A 40 -3.60 -17.45 13.33
N GLY A 41 -4.29 -16.59 14.08
CA GLY A 41 -4.97 -15.41 13.54
C GLY A 41 -4.08 -14.16 13.54
N PRO A 42 -4.43 -13.14 12.73
CA PRO A 42 -3.93 -11.78 12.98
C PRO A 42 -4.11 -11.44 14.46
N PRO A 43 -3.18 -10.66 15.06
CA PRO A 43 -3.29 -10.28 16.45
C PRO A 43 -4.70 -9.69 16.72
N SER A 44 -5.35 -10.20 17.77
CA SER A 44 -6.71 -9.76 18.14
C SER A 44 -6.75 -8.30 18.59
N GLU A 45 -5.61 -7.76 18.99
CA GLU A 45 -5.42 -6.34 19.31
C GLU A 45 -5.07 -5.59 18.04
N LEU A 46 -5.83 -4.54 17.73
CA LEU A 46 -5.51 -3.65 16.63
C LEU A 46 -4.43 -2.67 17.09
N PRO A 47 -3.45 -2.35 16.23
CA PRO A 47 -2.50 -1.29 16.52
C PRO A 47 -3.24 0.04 16.70
N ASP A 48 -2.59 0.98 17.39
CA ASP A 48 -3.09 2.34 17.50
C ASP A 48 -3.33 2.95 16.10
N PRO A 49 -4.33 3.85 15.95
CA PRO A 49 -4.57 4.55 14.71
C PRO A 49 -3.31 5.22 14.19
N VAL A 50 -3.10 5.13 12.88
CA VAL A 50 -2.01 5.84 12.24
C VAL A 50 -2.17 7.35 12.46
N PRO A 51 -1.07 8.09 12.72
CA PRO A 51 -1.13 9.53 12.89
C PRO A 51 -1.68 10.25 11.64
N GLU A 52 -2.42 11.33 11.86
CA GLU A 52 -3.04 12.17 10.81
C GLU A 52 -2.04 12.65 9.73
N PHE A 53 -0.77 12.79 10.11
CA PHE A 53 0.33 13.08 9.20
C PHE A 53 0.40 12.14 7.99
N VAL A 54 0.15 10.83 8.18
CA VAL A 54 0.16 9.85 7.08
C VAL A 54 -1.04 10.05 6.15
N SER A 55 -2.19 10.46 6.69
CA SER A 55 -3.36 10.82 5.88
C SER A 55 -3.03 12.03 4.98
N SER A 56 -2.35 13.04 5.53
CA SER A 56 -1.92 14.22 4.76
C SER A 56 -0.95 13.85 3.63
N ILE A 57 -0.07 12.86 3.84
CA ILE A 57 0.77 12.32 2.76
C ILE A 57 -0.07 11.62 1.69
N HIS A 58 -1.06 10.83 2.09
CA HIS A 58 -1.94 10.11 1.15
C HIS A 58 -2.79 11.05 0.30
N ASP A 59 -3.24 12.17 0.85
CA ASP A 59 -3.95 13.21 0.09
C ASP A 59 -3.03 13.82 -0.97
N ALA A 60 -1.79 14.19 -0.61
CA ALA A 60 -0.82 14.71 -1.57
C ALA A 60 -0.47 13.71 -2.70
N VAL A 61 -0.39 12.42 -2.38
CA VAL A 61 -0.18 11.36 -3.39
C VAL A 61 -1.39 11.26 -4.32
N SER A 62 -2.60 11.33 -3.78
CA SER A 62 -3.84 11.25 -4.57
C SER A 62 -3.96 12.44 -5.52
N ASP A 63 -3.72 13.65 -5.03
CA ASP A 63 -3.72 14.88 -5.85
C ASP A 63 -2.68 14.83 -6.97
N PHE A 64 -1.50 14.23 -6.71
CA PHE A 64 -0.47 14.06 -7.74
C PHE A 64 -0.91 13.05 -8.82
N LEU A 65 -1.53 11.94 -8.44
CA LEU A 65 -2.03 10.93 -9.37
C LEU A 65 -3.20 11.44 -10.22
N ASP A 66 -4.05 12.28 -9.65
CA ASP A 66 -5.17 12.92 -10.36
C ASP A 66 -4.70 14.14 -11.18
N GLY A 67 -3.44 14.56 -11.03
CA GLY A 67 -2.86 15.73 -11.71
C GLY A 67 -3.39 17.06 -11.17
N ALA A 68 -4.01 17.06 -9.98
CA ALA A 68 -4.48 18.24 -9.27
C ALA A 68 -3.35 18.98 -8.54
N LEU A 69 -2.23 18.30 -8.26
CA LEU A 69 -1.08 18.88 -7.58
C LEU A 69 -0.29 19.82 -8.51
N ASP A 70 -0.09 21.06 -8.09
CA ASP A 70 0.81 21.99 -8.77
C ASP A 70 2.26 21.69 -8.34
N GLY A 71 3.08 21.21 -9.27
CA GLY A 71 4.50 20.96 -9.03
C GLY A 71 4.83 19.50 -8.67
N SER A 72 5.81 19.32 -7.78
CA SER A 72 6.40 18.01 -7.46
C SER A 72 5.83 17.45 -6.16
N LEU A 73 5.45 16.18 -6.17
CA LEU A 73 5.02 15.44 -4.98
C LEU A 73 6.03 15.55 -3.83
N GLY A 74 7.33 15.54 -4.13
CA GLY A 74 8.36 15.63 -3.10
C GLY A 74 8.36 16.96 -2.34
N ASP A 75 7.98 18.06 -2.99
CA ASP A 75 7.88 19.37 -2.36
C ASP A 75 6.67 19.44 -1.41
N ALA A 76 5.52 18.97 -1.88
CA ALA A 76 4.30 18.85 -1.10
C ALA A 76 4.48 17.96 0.14
N VAL A 77 5.14 16.80 -0.01
CA VAL A 77 5.44 15.90 1.13
C VAL A 77 6.42 16.55 2.10
N ASN A 78 7.42 17.27 1.61
CA ASN A 78 8.38 17.97 2.46
C ASN A 78 7.70 19.03 3.33
N ASP A 79 6.72 19.77 2.81
CA ASP A 79 5.93 20.75 3.57
C ASP A 79 5.14 20.11 4.72
N VAL A 80 4.48 18.98 4.45
CA VAL A 80 3.74 18.21 5.47
C VAL A 80 4.68 17.67 6.56
N THR A 81 5.87 17.18 6.17
CA THR A 81 6.85 16.63 7.13
C THR A 81 7.56 17.70 7.96
N GLY A 82 7.87 18.85 7.36
CA GLY A 82 8.55 19.96 8.02
C GLY A 82 7.68 20.67 9.07
N SER A 83 6.35 20.63 8.89
CA SER A 83 5.38 21.23 9.81
C SER A 83 5.18 20.45 11.12
N SER A 84 5.60 19.19 11.16
CA SER A 84 5.42 18.30 12.34
C SER A 84 6.52 18.45 13.40
N GLN A 85 7.54 19.28 13.14
CA GLN A 85 8.71 19.43 14.01
C GLN A 85 8.69 20.77 14.75
N SER A 86 7.75 20.93 15.68
CA SER A 86 7.95 21.85 16.82
C SER A 86 8.30 20.99 18.03
N PRO A 87 9.59 20.84 18.41
CA PRO A 87 9.94 20.10 19.61
C PRO A 87 9.25 20.74 20.83
N PRO A 88 8.77 19.94 21.81
CA PRO A 88 8.25 20.50 23.05
C PRO A 88 9.36 21.34 23.66
N THR A 89 9.06 22.62 23.88
CA THR A 89 9.99 23.56 24.51
C THR A 89 10.45 22.94 25.82
N SER A 90 11.75 22.63 25.92
CA SER A 90 12.38 22.09 27.13
C SER A 90 12.50 23.15 28.24
N ALA A 91 11.44 23.93 28.43
CA ALA A 91 11.37 25.07 29.34
C ALA A 91 10.18 24.86 30.28
N ASP A 92 10.28 23.90 31.20
CA ASP A 92 9.72 23.94 32.56
C ASP A 92 9.93 22.56 33.26
N ARG A 93 11.12 22.30 33.82
CA ARG A 93 11.29 21.54 35.08
C ARG A 93 12.71 21.51 35.60
#